data_AF-A0A7C4G5N5-F1
#
_entry.id   AF-A0A7C4G5N5-F1
#
_cell.length_a   1.000
_cell.length_b   1.000
_cell.length_c   1.000
_cell.angle_alpha   90.00
_cell.angle_beta   90.00
_cell.angle_gamma   90.00
#
_symmetry.space_group_name_H-M   'P 1'
#
loop_
_entity.id
_entity.type
_entity.pdbx_description
1 polymer ?
#
loop_
_entity_poly.entity_id
_entity_poly.type
_entity_poly.pdbx_seq_one_letter_code
_entity_poly.pdbx_strand_id
1 'polypeptide(L)'
;MVRWLLCFLLSVGLSLGADLVGTWKGVATSPGGREMKIVLVLEKDGEKLTGTIGNEEGSVPLDEVKVEKGEVTLKFQYQTSYTATLKLQGEALEGKYTSVRGDSGAVRFTR
;
A
#
# COMPACT_ATOMS: atom_id res chain seq x y z
N MET A 1 -47.12 20.35 10.45
CA MET A 1 -45.92 20.20 11.29
C MET A 1 -45.61 18.72 11.45
N VAL A 2 -44.60 18.19 10.75
CA VAL A 2 -43.95 16.90 11.10
C VAL A 2 -42.47 17.11 10.82
N ARG A 3 -41.69 17.20 11.89
CA ARG A 3 -40.23 17.36 11.90
C ARG A 3 -39.63 15.95 11.85
N TRP A 4 -39.28 15.47 10.66
CA TRP A 4 -38.40 14.31 10.53
C TRP A 4 -36.95 14.79 10.63
N LEU A 5 -36.29 14.46 11.74
CA LEU A 5 -34.84 14.59 11.90
C LEU A 5 -34.32 13.16 12.02
N LEU A 6 -33.97 12.58 10.87
CA LEU A 6 -33.28 11.30 10.79
C LEU A 6 -31.96 11.50 10.03
N CYS A 7 -30.89 11.00 10.63
CA CYS A 7 -29.60 10.68 10.03
C CYS A 7 -28.79 11.82 9.39
N PHE A 8 -27.66 12.16 10.02
CA PHE A 8 -26.36 11.92 9.39
C PHE A 8 -25.30 11.95 10.50
N LEU A 9 -24.97 10.78 11.03
CA LEU A 9 -23.68 10.56 11.69
C LEU A 9 -22.62 10.83 10.63
N LEU A 10 -21.97 12.00 10.71
CA LEU A 10 -20.76 12.32 9.97
C LEU A 10 -19.65 11.39 10.47
N SER A 11 -19.59 10.19 9.89
CA SER A 11 -18.41 9.35 9.92
C SER A 11 -17.35 10.03 9.06
N VAL A 12 -16.65 11.02 9.62
CA VAL A 12 -15.41 11.55 9.03
C VAL A 12 -14.36 10.45 9.18
N GLY A 13 -14.34 9.53 8.24
CA GLY A 13 -13.45 8.39 8.23
C GLY A 13 -12.93 8.10 6.83
N LEU A 14 -12.64 9.13 6.04
CA LEU A 14 -12.07 8.93 4.70
C LEU A 14 -11.11 10.08 4.38
N SER A 15 -9.80 9.82 4.47
CA SER A 15 -8.82 10.50 3.60
C SER A 15 -7.49 9.75 3.48
N LEU A 16 -7.14 8.82 4.39
CA LEU A 16 -5.89 8.05 4.27
C LEU A 16 -5.76 7.32 2.92
N GLY A 17 -6.85 6.80 2.36
CA GLY A 17 -6.81 6.17 1.04
C GLY A 17 -6.48 7.15 -0.08
N ALA A 18 -7.01 8.39 -0.02
CA ALA A 18 -6.72 9.42 -1.03
C ALA A 18 -5.27 9.90 -0.96
N ASP A 19 -4.70 9.99 0.25
CA ASP A 19 -3.29 10.34 0.45
C ASP A 19 -2.32 9.28 -0.09
N LEU A 20 -2.76 8.04 -0.31
CA LEU A 20 -1.91 6.96 -0.81
C LEU A 20 -1.90 6.87 -2.35
N VAL A 21 -2.88 7.44 -3.04
CA VAL A 21 -2.97 7.41 -4.50
C VAL A 21 -1.77 8.13 -5.11
N GLY A 22 -1.17 7.51 -6.12
CA GLY A 22 -0.03 8.07 -6.85
C GLY A 22 1.06 7.04 -7.13
N THR A 23 2.15 7.55 -7.71
CA THR A 23 3.34 6.76 -8.04
C THR A 23 4.40 6.96 -6.98
N TRP A 24 4.85 5.86 -6.38
CA TRP A 24 5.80 5.80 -5.30
C TRP A 24 7.08 5.11 -5.78
N LYS A 25 8.21 5.79 -5.71
CA LYS A 25 9.52 5.21 -6.01
C LYS A 25 10.10 4.67 -4.72
N GLY A 26 10.59 3.44 -4.72
CA GLY A 26 11.09 2.81 -3.51
C GLY A 26 12.32 1.96 -3.70
N VAL A 27 12.86 1.57 -2.55
CA VAL A 27 13.99 0.66 -2.41
C VAL A 27 13.57 -0.46 -1.48
N ALA A 28 13.57 -1.69 -1.99
CA ALA A 28 13.45 -2.90 -1.19
C ALA A 28 14.84 -3.42 -0.84
N THR A 29 15.09 -3.63 0.44
CA THR A 29 16.33 -4.19 0.97
C THR A 29 16.09 -5.63 1.40
N SER A 30 16.72 -6.56 0.69
CA SER A 30 16.70 -7.99 1.02
C SER A 30 17.43 -8.27 2.35
N PRO A 31 17.17 -9.42 3.01
CA PRO A 31 17.86 -9.74 4.25
C PRO A 31 19.38 -9.87 4.08
N GLY A 32 19.86 -10.15 2.86
CA GLY A 32 21.28 -10.13 2.52
C GLY A 32 21.88 -8.74 2.24
N GLY A 33 21.14 -7.66 2.49
CA GLY A 33 21.59 -6.27 2.28
C GLY A 33 21.57 -5.79 0.83
N ARG A 34 21.09 -6.61 -0.11
CA ARG A 34 20.93 -6.15 -1.50
C ARG A 34 19.72 -5.25 -1.62
N GLU A 35 19.93 -4.07 -2.19
CA GLU A 35 18.89 -3.09 -2.50
C GLU A 35 18.37 -3.27 -3.92
N MET A 36 17.06 -3.12 -4.09
CA MET A 36 16.37 -3.21 -5.38
C MET A 36 15.44 -2.00 -5.53
N LYS A 37 15.56 -1.28 -6.65
CA LYS A 37 14.65 -0.20 -6.98
C LYS A 37 13.31 -0.79 -7.43
N ILE A 38 12.24 -0.27 -6.87
CA ILE A 38 10.88 -0.67 -7.18
C ILE A 38 9.98 0.54 -7.33
N VAL A 39 8.89 0.39 -8.07
CA VAL A 39 7.86 1.38 -8.27
C VAL A 39 6.54 0.76 -7.84
N LEU A 40 5.82 1.49 -6.99
CA LEU A 40 4.47 1.17 -6.56
C LEU A 40 3.53 2.22 -7.13
N VAL A 41 2.54 1.82 -7.92
CA VAL A 41 1.49 2.72 -8.41
C VAL A 41 0.21 2.34 -7.67
N LEU A 42 -0.37 3.29 -6.95
CA LEU A 42 -1.65 3.11 -6.26
C LEU A 42 -2.71 3.98 -6.93
N GLU A 43 -3.83 3.36 -7.24
CA GLU A 43 -4.98 3.99 -7.87
C GLU A 43 -6.22 3.76 -7.01
N LYS A 44 -7.23 4.62 -7.20
CA LYS A 44 -8.51 4.50 -6.51
C LYS A 44 -9.51 3.86 -7.46
N ASP A 45 -10.11 2.76 -7.02
CA ASP A 45 -11.21 2.08 -7.70
C ASP A 45 -12.46 2.14 -6.80
N GLY A 46 -13.31 3.13 -7.06
CA GLY A 46 -14.48 3.42 -6.23
C GLY A 46 -14.10 3.78 -4.79
N GLU A 47 -14.42 2.90 -3.84
CA GLU A 47 -14.08 3.06 -2.42
C GLU A 47 -12.79 2.30 -2.02
N LYS A 48 -12.21 1.54 -2.94
CA LYS A 48 -11.04 0.70 -2.70
C LYS A 48 -9.78 1.29 -3.34
N LEU A 49 -8.62 0.80 -2.91
CA LEU A 49 -7.36 1.03 -3.58
C LEU A 49 -6.97 -0.20 -4.38
N THR A 50 -6.40 0.03 -5.55
CA THR A 50 -5.80 -0.96 -6.42
C THR A 50 -4.42 -0.44 -6.84
N GLY A 51 -3.67 -1.23 -7.60
CA GLY A 51 -2.37 -0.76 -8.05
C GLY A 51 -1.50 -1.84 -8.66
N THR A 52 -0.28 -1.43 -8.98
CA THR A 52 0.77 -2.31 -9.47
C THR A 52 2.05 -2.08 -8.68
N ILE A 53 2.87 -3.12 -8.58
CA ILE A 53 4.21 -3.04 -8.01
C ILE A 53 5.19 -3.76 -8.91
N GLY A 54 6.37 -3.18 -9.10
CA GLY A 54 7.35 -3.73 -10.03
C GLY A 54 8.69 -3.03 -9.99
N ASN A 55 9.56 -3.43 -10.90
CA ASN A 55 10.87 -2.84 -11.17
C ASN A 55 11.04 -2.67 -12.70
N GLU A 56 12.25 -2.39 -13.15
CA GLU A 56 12.56 -2.25 -14.59
C GLU A 56 12.34 -3.55 -15.39
N GLU A 57 12.35 -4.72 -14.75
CA GLU A 57 12.15 -6.03 -15.38
C GLU A 57 10.67 -6.32 -15.63
N GLY A 58 9.77 -5.66 -14.89
CA GLY A 58 8.33 -5.77 -15.06
C GLY A 58 7.54 -5.40 -13.80
N SER A 59 6.22 -5.39 -13.95
CA SER A 59 5.29 -5.08 -12.86
C SER A 59 4.16 -6.11 -12.79
N VAL A 60 3.66 -6.32 -11.58
CA VAL A 60 2.50 -7.17 -11.31
C VAL A 60 1.39 -6.36 -10.63
N PRO A 61 0.12 -6.74 -10.83
CA PRO A 61 -0.97 -6.14 -10.08
C PRO A 61 -0.87 -6.49 -8.60
N LEU A 62 -1.38 -5.60 -7.76
CA LEU A 62 -1.61 -5.88 -6.35
C LEU A 62 -2.87 -6.74 -6.22
N ASP A 63 -2.76 -7.88 -5.53
CA ASP A 63 -3.89 -8.76 -5.23
C ASP A 63 -4.79 -8.15 -4.14
N GLU A 64 -4.19 -7.43 -3.19
CA GLU A 64 -4.90 -6.78 -2.10
C GLU A 64 -4.17 -5.51 -1.65
N VAL A 65 -4.93 -4.43 -1.49
CA VAL A 65 -4.49 -3.20 -0.83
C VAL A 65 -5.43 -2.92 0.33
N LYS A 66 -4.91 -3.09 1.55
CA LYS A 66 -5.68 -2.89 2.78
C LYS A 66 -5.10 -1.71 3.55
N VAL A 67 -5.95 -0.77 3.96
CA VAL A 67 -5.55 0.39 4.77
C VAL A 67 -6.34 0.39 6.06
N GLU A 68 -5.66 0.16 7.18
CA GLU A 68 -6.27 0.12 8.50
C GLU A 68 -5.42 0.88 9.51
N LYS A 69 -6.02 1.86 10.20
CA LYS A 69 -5.38 2.58 11.34
C LYS A 69 -3.99 3.15 11.01
N GLY A 70 -3.78 3.61 9.77
CA GLY A 70 -2.50 4.18 9.30
C GLY A 70 -1.45 3.15 8.86
N GLU A 71 -1.80 1.87 8.85
CA GLU A 71 -0.99 0.79 8.29
C GLU A 71 -1.57 0.35 6.94
N VAL A 72 -0.70 0.17 5.96
CA VAL A 72 -1.01 -0.24 4.60
C VAL A 72 -0.44 -1.63 4.38
N THR A 73 -1.30 -2.61 4.15
CA THR A 73 -0.91 -3.97 3.79
C THR A 73 -1.11 -4.17 2.29
N LEU A 74 -0.05 -4.55 1.60
CA LEU A 74 -0.04 -4.87 0.18
C LEU A 74 0.23 -6.36 -0.01
N LYS A 75 -0.58 -7.05 -0.80
CA LYS A 75 -0.30 -8.42 -1.25
C LYS A 75 -0.17 -8.46 -2.75
N PHE A 76 0.79 -9.22 -3.24
CA PHE A 76 1.02 -9.38 -4.67
C PHE A 76 1.74 -10.70 -4.95
N GLN A 77 1.54 -11.24 -6.15
CA GLN A 77 2.28 -12.39 -6.67
C GLN A 77 3.26 -11.96 -7.75
N TYR A 78 4.53 -12.30 -7.55
CA TYR A 78 5.55 -12.19 -8.58
C TYR A 78 6.16 -13.59 -8.82
N GLN A 79 7.37 -13.85 -8.33
CA GLN A 79 7.96 -15.20 -8.27
C GLN A 79 7.33 -16.07 -7.17
N THR A 80 6.80 -15.42 -6.15
CA THR A 80 6.11 -16.01 -5.01
C THR A 80 5.14 -14.99 -4.44
N SER A 81 4.32 -15.39 -3.47
CA SER A 81 3.43 -14.48 -2.78
C SER A 81 4.21 -13.64 -1.77
N TYR A 82 4.04 -12.32 -1.86
CA TYR A 82 4.60 -11.36 -0.93
C TYR A 82 3.50 -10.63 -0.18
N THR A 83 3.77 -10.29 1.08
CA THR A 83 2.97 -9.39 1.89
C THR A 83 3.88 -8.29 2.39
N ALA A 84 3.55 -7.03 2.07
CA ALA A 84 4.26 -5.86 2.57
C ALA A 84 3.36 -5.10 3.55
N THR A 85 3.90 -4.78 4.71
CA THR A 85 3.24 -3.98 5.74
C THR A 85 4.00 -2.67 5.87
N LEU A 86 3.34 -1.58 5.48
CA LEU A 86 3.89 -0.23 5.38
C LEU A 86 3.15 0.72 6.31
N LYS A 87 3.83 1.77 6.75
CA LYS A 87 3.24 2.89 7.48
C LYS A 87 3.52 4.18 6.72
N LEU A 88 2.48 4.99 6.57
CA LEU A 88 2.61 6.31 5.98
C LEU A 88 3.19 7.27 7.03
N GLN A 89 4.38 7.79 6.75
CA GLN A 89 5.10 8.76 7.57
C GLN A 89 5.33 10.02 6.73
N GLY A 90 4.35 10.93 6.75
CA GLY A 90 4.38 12.12 5.89
C GLY A 90 4.34 11.73 4.40
N GLU A 91 5.44 11.96 3.69
CA GLU A 91 5.58 11.66 2.25
C GLU A 91 6.35 10.35 1.97
N ALA A 92 6.65 9.57 3.02
CA ALA A 92 7.31 8.28 2.90
C ALA A 92 6.41 7.14 3.35
N LEU A 93 6.46 6.02 2.63
CA LEU A 93 5.88 4.74 3.03
C LEU A 93 7.02 3.81 3.44
N GLU A 94 7.09 3.45 4.71
CA GLU A 94 8.15 2.60 5.23
C GLU A 94 7.60 1.36 5.88
N GLY A 95 8.30 0.25 5.72
CA GLY A 95 7.91 -0.97 6.39
C GLY A 95 8.74 -2.18 6.04
N LYS A 96 8.10 -3.34 6.12
CA LYS A 96 8.73 -4.63 5.86
C LYS A 96 7.90 -5.43 4.88
N TYR A 97 8.56 -6.26 4.10
CA TYR A 97 7.91 -7.27 3.29
C TYR A 97 8.31 -8.66 3.77
N THR A 98 7.42 -9.63 3.58
CA THR A 98 7.62 -11.04 3.88
C THR A 98 7.15 -11.88 2.69
N SER A 99 7.97 -12.83 2.26
CA SER A 99 7.58 -13.88 1.31
C SER A 99 6.90 -15.02 2.06
N VAL A 100 6.04 -15.78 1.38
CA VAL A 100 5.48 -17.03 1.94
C VAL A 100 6.55 -18.08 2.26
N ARG A 101 7.77 -17.95 1.71
CA ARG A 101 8.92 -18.81 2.01
C ARG A 101 9.70 -18.39 3.26
N GLY A 102 9.32 -17.28 3.89
CA GLY A 102 9.94 -16.76 5.11
C GLY A 102 11.04 -15.72 4.88
N ASP A 103 11.34 -15.37 3.63
CA ASP A 103 12.26 -14.27 3.32
C ASP A 103 11.61 -12.95 3.73
N SER A 104 12.33 -12.13 4.49
CA SER A 104 11.82 -10.82 4.89
C SER A 104 12.86 -9.73 4.72
N GLY A 105 12.40 -8.54 4.37
CA GLY A 105 13.26 -7.40 4.12
C GLY A 105 12.58 -6.09 4.47
N ALA A 106 13.35 -5.01 4.44
CA ALA A 106 12.83 -3.67 4.61
C ALA A 106 12.41 -3.09 3.26
N VAL A 107 11.43 -2.20 3.26
CA VAL A 107 11.05 -1.45 2.07
C VAL A 107 10.70 -0.03 2.44
N ARG A 108 11.15 0.92 1.61
CA ARG A 108 10.86 2.33 1.74
C ARG A 108 10.45 2.88 0.39
N PHE A 109 9.33 3.57 0.33
CA PHE A 109 8.91 4.34 -0.82
C PHE A 109 8.79 5.82 -0.48
N THR A 110 8.98 6.65 -1.50
CA THR A 110 8.84 8.11 -1.46
C THR A 110 8.18 8.57 -2.75
N ARG A 111 7.39 9.64 -2.68
CA ARG A 111 6.77 10.30 -3.82
C ARG A 111 7.40 11.66 -4.09
#